data_AF-A0A2M7YJN4-F1
#
_entry.id   AF-A0A2M7YJN4-F1
#
_cell.length_a   1.000
_cell.length_b   1.000
_cell.length_c   1.000
_cell.angle_alpha   90.00
_cell.angle_beta   90.00
_cell.angle_gamma   90.00
#
_symmetry.space_group_name_H-M   'P 1'
#
loop_
_entity.id
_entity.type
_entity.pdbx_description
1 polymer ?
#
loop_
_entity_poly.entity_id
_entity_poly.type
_entity_poly.pdbx_seq_one_letter_code
_entity_poly.pdbx_strand_id
1 'polypeptide(L)'
;SSPAVAIGPDGTIYIGSELRNNLYALNSDGSLKWFYHANGYFNSSPSIAADGTIYIGSGPGYNFALHAINPDGSSKWIHPVDSWIYWSSPAISAADGTVYIGSFTQSNFSLQQGKVYAVNPDGSRKWTQTTAGKVDSSPAIGKDGLIYIGSDDGKIQAINSADGSPKWEYATGGPVTNSSAIDEQGNLYIGSYDGKLYCLGE
;
A
#
# COMPACT_ATOMS: atom_id res chain seq x y z
N SER A 1 8.78 -5.98 2.16
CA SER A 1 9.40 -4.65 1.98
C SER A 1 9.88 -4.17 3.33
N SER A 2 11.07 -3.58 3.43
CA SER A 2 11.47 -2.75 4.58
C SER A 2 10.88 -1.34 4.40
N PRO A 3 10.62 -0.55 5.45
CA PRO A 3 10.03 0.77 5.29
C PRO A 3 10.92 1.62 4.38
N ALA A 4 10.43 1.94 3.18
CA ALA A 4 11.16 2.78 2.24
C ALA A 4 10.96 4.25 2.60
N VAL A 5 11.94 5.05 2.22
CA VAL A 5 11.90 6.51 2.30
C VAL A 5 11.03 7.05 1.16
N ALA A 6 10.22 8.08 1.43
CA ALA A 6 9.63 8.90 0.38
C ALA A 6 10.24 10.31 0.39
N ILE A 7 10.46 10.90 -0.78
CA ILE A 7 11.03 12.25 -0.90
C ILE A 7 10.00 13.15 -1.56
N GLY A 8 9.62 14.22 -0.86
CA GLY A 8 8.70 15.23 -1.37
C GLY A 8 9.36 16.13 -2.43
N PRO A 9 8.57 16.83 -3.26
CA PRO A 9 9.09 17.75 -4.28
C PRO A 9 9.92 18.91 -3.70
N ASP A 10 9.70 19.27 -2.43
CA ASP A 10 10.45 20.29 -1.69
C ASP A 10 11.75 19.76 -1.05
N GLY A 11 12.09 18.49 -1.30
CA GLY A 11 13.25 17.81 -0.72
C GLY A 11 13.03 17.30 0.70
N THR A 12 11.81 17.38 1.25
CA THR A 12 11.48 16.78 2.54
C THR A 12 11.55 15.25 2.45
N ILE A 13 12.21 14.62 3.41
CA ILE A 13 12.40 13.16 3.49
C ILE A 13 11.43 12.60 4.53
N TYR A 14 10.60 11.63 4.13
CA TYR A 14 9.59 11.00 4.98
C TYR A 14 9.95 9.55 5.32
N ILE A 15 9.96 9.23 6.62
CA ILE A 15 10.41 7.92 7.13
C ILE A 15 9.44 7.41 8.21
N GLY A 16 8.84 6.24 7.97
CA GLY A 16 8.08 5.51 8.98
C GLY A 16 9.00 4.80 9.99
N SER A 17 8.64 4.81 11.26
CA SER A 17 9.39 4.13 12.32
C SER A 17 8.51 3.14 13.07
N GLU A 18 8.90 1.86 13.03
CA GLU A 18 8.30 0.78 13.81
C GLU A 18 8.45 1.05 15.32
N LEU A 19 9.67 1.19 15.84
CA LEU A 19 9.91 1.23 17.29
C LEU A 19 9.41 2.49 18.03
N ARG A 20 8.98 3.52 17.30
CA ARG A 20 8.54 4.81 17.88
C ARG A 20 7.13 5.23 17.48
N ASN A 21 6.42 4.41 16.68
CA ASN A 21 5.06 4.68 16.20
C ASN A 21 4.91 6.07 15.55
N ASN A 22 5.97 6.53 14.87
CA ASN A 22 6.06 7.87 14.29
C ASN A 22 6.37 7.81 12.79
N LEU A 23 5.75 8.71 12.04
CA LEU A 23 6.27 9.17 10.75
C LEU A 23 7.13 10.41 11.02
N TYR A 24 8.36 10.42 10.52
CA TYR A 24 9.26 11.56 10.60
C TYR A 24 9.34 12.25 9.25
N ALA A 25 9.32 13.59 9.26
CA ALA A 25 9.70 14.43 8.15
C ALA A 25 11.03 15.11 8.47
N LEU A 26 12.02 14.95 7.60
CA LEU A 26 13.35 15.52 7.74
C LEU A 26 13.61 16.52 6.61
N ASN A 27 14.37 17.57 6.89
CA ASN A 27 14.93 18.43 5.84
C ASN A 27 15.98 17.64 5.04
N SER A 28 16.38 18.18 3.88
CA SER A 28 17.41 17.57 3.03
C SER A 28 18.79 17.48 3.69
N ASP A 29 19.04 18.27 4.74
CA ASP A 29 20.24 18.19 5.58
C ASP A 29 20.14 17.14 6.71
N GLY A 30 19.00 16.44 6.82
CA GLY A 30 18.72 15.42 7.83
C GLY A 30 18.17 15.96 9.16
N SER A 31 18.02 17.27 9.32
CA SER A 31 17.41 17.84 10.53
C SER A 31 15.90 17.56 10.60
N LEU A 32 15.38 17.36 11.81
CA LEU A 32 13.97 17.07 12.02
C LEU A 32 13.10 18.30 11.69
N LYS A 33 12.15 18.14 10.75
CA LYS A 33 11.14 19.15 10.42
C LYS A 33 9.90 19.00 11.30
N TRP A 34 9.35 17.78 11.37
CA TRP A 34 8.25 17.42 12.26
C TRP A 34 8.13 15.89 12.40
N PHE A 35 7.32 15.42 13.35
CA PHE A 35 6.90 14.02 13.42
C PHE A 35 5.39 13.91 13.65
N TYR A 36 4.79 12.84 13.15
CA TYR A 36 3.38 12.49 13.32
C TYR A 36 3.27 11.17 14.07
N HIS A 37 2.45 11.15 15.13
CA HIS A 37 2.24 9.97 15.97
C HIS A 37 0.85 9.36 15.75
N ALA A 38 0.79 8.08 15.38
CA ALA A 38 -0.48 7.39 15.10
C ALA A 38 -0.87 6.31 16.11
N ASN A 39 -0.11 6.12 17.20
CA ASN A 39 -0.33 5.01 18.14
C ASN A 39 -0.39 3.63 17.45
N GLY A 40 0.40 3.44 16.38
CA GLY A 40 0.53 2.18 15.65
C GLY A 40 1.88 2.08 14.93
N TYR A 41 2.31 0.87 14.63
CA TYR A 41 3.59 0.64 13.95
C TYR A 41 3.52 1.12 12.49
N PHE A 42 4.50 1.91 12.06
CA PHE A 42 4.64 2.30 10.65
C PHE A 42 5.75 1.47 10.00
N ASN A 43 5.35 0.41 9.28
CA ASN A 43 6.28 -0.51 8.59
C ASN A 43 6.07 -0.52 7.05
N SER A 44 5.03 0.18 6.58
CA SER A 44 4.82 0.48 5.16
C SER A 44 5.63 1.72 4.74
N SER A 45 5.96 1.81 3.46
CA SER A 45 6.55 3.03 2.91
C SER A 45 5.47 4.09 2.75
N PRO A 46 5.69 5.35 3.18
CA PRO A 46 4.77 6.43 2.89
C PRO A 46 4.71 6.69 1.38
N SER A 47 3.54 7.14 0.91
CA SER A 47 3.33 7.60 -0.47
C SER A 47 2.87 9.05 -0.46
N ILE A 48 3.34 9.84 -1.42
CA ILE A 48 3.11 11.30 -1.45
C ILE A 48 2.27 11.61 -2.69
N ALA A 49 1.11 12.24 -2.51
CA ALA A 49 0.30 12.73 -3.62
C ALA A 49 0.86 14.04 -4.20
N ALA A 50 0.40 14.41 -5.39
CA ALA A 50 0.82 15.64 -6.07
C ALA A 50 0.49 16.92 -5.27
N ASP A 51 -0.54 16.89 -4.42
CA ASP A 51 -0.90 18.00 -3.51
C ASP A 51 -0.04 18.03 -2.23
N GLY A 52 0.93 17.11 -2.10
CA GLY A 52 1.79 16.96 -0.94
C GLY A 52 1.20 16.15 0.21
N THR A 53 -0.04 15.63 0.08
CA THR A 53 -0.61 14.74 1.10
C THR A 53 0.22 13.48 1.22
N ILE A 54 0.59 13.12 2.46
CA ILE A 54 1.33 11.92 2.77
C ILE A 54 0.37 10.83 3.25
N TYR A 55 0.44 9.65 2.63
CA TYR A 55 -0.34 8.48 2.97
C TYR A 55 0.55 7.40 3.58
N ILE A 56 0.13 6.84 4.71
CA ILE A 56 0.85 5.74 5.35
C ILE A 56 -0.12 4.82 6.10
N GLY A 57 0.11 3.50 5.98
CA GLY A 57 -0.67 2.50 6.69
C GLY A 57 -0.09 2.18 8.08
N SER A 58 -0.96 1.94 9.06
CA SER A 58 -0.56 1.46 10.39
C SER A 58 -0.71 -0.06 10.55
N GLY A 59 0.26 -0.63 11.25
CA GLY A 59 0.41 -2.05 11.60
C GLY A 59 -0.22 -2.46 12.93
N PRO A 60 0.20 -3.60 13.52
CA PRO A 60 -0.25 -4.05 14.83
C PRO A 60 -0.17 -2.93 15.87
N GLY A 61 -1.21 -2.78 16.69
CA GLY A 61 -1.40 -1.62 17.57
C GLY A 61 -2.88 -1.38 17.85
N TYR A 62 -3.21 -0.31 18.56
CA TYR A 62 -4.58 -0.04 18.97
C TYR A 62 -5.49 0.48 17.83
N ASN A 63 -4.94 0.85 16.67
CA ASN A 63 -5.70 1.39 15.53
C ASN A 63 -5.10 0.97 14.18
N PHE A 64 -5.80 0.11 13.43
CA PHE A 64 -5.47 -0.20 12.03
C PHE A 64 -6.13 0.83 11.12
N ALA A 65 -5.32 1.63 10.43
CA ALA A 65 -5.83 2.69 9.59
C ALA A 65 -4.87 3.07 8.47
N LEU A 66 -5.43 3.62 7.40
CA LEU A 66 -4.72 4.48 6.47
C LEU A 66 -4.78 5.91 7.01
N HIS A 67 -3.62 6.51 7.21
CA HIS A 67 -3.49 7.90 7.63
C HIS A 67 -3.21 8.78 6.41
N ALA A 68 -3.94 9.88 6.30
CA ALA A 68 -3.59 10.99 5.42
C ALA A 68 -3.10 12.16 6.25
N ILE A 69 -1.93 12.69 5.90
CA ILE A 69 -1.20 13.69 6.67
C ILE A 69 -0.91 14.87 5.73
N ASN A 70 -1.15 16.09 6.19
CA ASN A 70 -0.84 17.30 5.45
C ASN A 70 0.68 17.53 5.39
N PRO A 71 1.19 18.32 4.42
CA PRO A 71 2.63 18.64 4.33
C PRO A 71 3.23 19.26 5.61
N ASP A 72 2.40 19.91 6.44
CA ASP A 72 2.78 20.51 7.71
C ASP A 72 2.84 19.51 8.89
N GLY A 73 2.52 18.23 8.65
CA GLY A 73 2.52 17.17 9.65
C GLY A 73 1.20 17.03 10.42
N SER A 74 0.20 17.86 10.15
CA SER A 74 -1.13 17.74 10.76
C SER A 74 -1.93 16.59 10.15
N SER A 75 -2.80 15.96 10.93
CA SER A 75 -3.70 14.91 10.44
C SER A 75 -4.71 15.51 9.46
N LYS A 76 -4.78 14.98 8.23
CA LYS A 76 -5.81 15.34 7.24
C LYS A 76 -7.07 14.51 7.48
N TRP A 77 -6.93 13.19 7.55
CA TRP A 77 -7.98 12.25 7.94
C TRP A 77 -7.39 10.89 8.31
N ILE A 78 -8.21 10.04 8.92
CA ILE A 78 -7.88 8.65 9.27
C ILE A 78 -8.99 7.75 8.73
N HIS A 79 -8.63 6.77 7.91
CA HIS A 79 -9.54 5.76 7.39
C HIS A 79 -9.32 4.43 8.13
N PRO A 80 -10.24 4.00 9.01
CA PRO A 80 -10.11 2.73 9.70
C PRO A 80 -10.20 1.56 8.73
N VAL A 81 -9.36 0.55 8.93
CA VAL A 81 -9.42 -0.72 8.22
C VAL A 81 -9.60 -1.86 9.20
N ASP A 82 -10.04 -3.01 8.69
CA ASP A 82 -10.37 -4.15 9.56
C ASP A 82 -9.13 -4.97 9.93
N SER A 83 -7.97 -4.66 9.34
CA SER A 83 -6.75 -5.45 9.50
C SER A 83 -5.47 -4.69 9.16
N TRP A 84 -4.32 -5.32 9.34
CA TRP A 84 -3.02 -4.63 9.34
C TRP A 84 -2.63 -4.18 7.95
N ILE A 85 -2.14 -2.94 7.84
CA ILE A 85 -1.42 -2.44 6.67
C ILE A 85 0.06 -2.42 7.05
N TYR A 86 0.67 -3.61 7.08
CA TYR A 86 2.01 -3.77 7.66
C TYR A 86 3.14 -3.73 6.62
N TRP A 87 3.04 -4.56 5.57
CA TRP A 87 4.09 -4.66 4.54
C TRP A 87 3.68 -4.08 3.18
N SER A 88 2.38 -3.81 2.99
CA SER A 88 1.86 -3.19 1.78
C SER A 88 2.01 -1.67 1.86
N SER A 89 2.72 -1.07 0.89
CA SER A 89 2.81 0.39 0.78
C SER A 89 1.62 0.92 -0.03
N PRO A 90 1.01 2.06 0.35
CA PRO A 90 -0.11 2.62 -0.40
C PRO A 90 0.28 3.01 -1.83
N ALA A 91 -0.58 2.77 -2.81
CA ALA A 91 -0.42 3.25 -4.18
C ALA A 91 -1.44 4.36 -4.48
N ILE A 92 -1.03 5.42 -5.16
CA ILE A 92 -1.88 6.59 -5.43
C ILE A 92 -2.13 6.70 -6.92
N SER A 93 -3.40 6.71 -7.32
CA SER A 93 -3.83 6.98 -8.70
C SER A 93 -3.51 8.44 -9.06
N ALA A 94 -2.71 8.64 -10.10
CA ALA A 94 -2.44 9.99 -10.62
C ALA A 94 -3.67 10.61 -11.31
N ALA A 95 -4.64 9.80 -11.72
CA ALA A 95 -5.82 10.25 -12.45
C ALA A 95 -6.87 10.90 -11.55
N ASP A 96 -7.10 10.32 -10.36
CA ASP A 96 -8.20 10.74 -9.47
C ASP A 96 -7.79 10.82 -7.98
N GLY A 97 -6.55 10.52 -7.64
CA GLY A 97 -6.04 10.55 -6.27
C GLY A 97 -6.52 9.38 -5.39
N THR A 98 -7.23 8.39 -5.94
CA THR A 98 -7.62 7.19 -5.19
C THR A 98 -6.39 6.49 -4.63
N VAL A 99 -6.44 6.11 -3.37
CA VAL A 99 -5.37 5.38 -2.67
C VAL A 99 -5.75 3.90 -2.54
N TYR A 100 -4.86 3.02 -3.00
CA TYR A 100 -5.01 1.57 -2.91
C TYR A 100 -4.06 0.99 -1.88
N ILE A 101 -4.57 0.10 -1.03
CA ILE A 101 -3.79 -0.58 0.02
C ILE A 101 -4.14 -2.06 0.09
N GLY A 102 -3.13 -2.90 0.28
CA GLY A 102 -3.30 -4.29 0.72
C GLY A 102 -3.33 -4.38 2.24
N SER A 103 -4.05 -5.36 2.76
CA SER A 103 -4.09 -5.65 4.20
C SER A 103 -4.18 -7.15 4.45
N PHE A 104 -3.74 -7.55 5.64
CA PHE A 104 -3.84 -8.92 6.09
C PHE A 104 -3.99 -9.00 7.61
N THR A 105 -4.62 -10.07 8.07
CA THR A 105 -4.73 -10.38 9.50
C THR A 105 -3.60 -11.29 9.94
N GLN A 106 -3.11 -11.17 11.18
CA GLN A 106 -2.43 -12.27 11.85
C GLN A 106 -3.41 -12.98 12.79
N SER A 107 -4.13 -13.97 12.27
CA SER A 107 -4.68 -15.04 13.08
C SER A 107 -3.78 -16.27 13.00
N ASN A 108 -3.48 -16.82 14.16
CA ASN A 108 -2.70 -18.03 14.37
C ASN A 108 -3.46 -19.33 14.00
N PHE A 109 -4.69 -19.25 13.45
CA PHE A 109 -5.59 -20.40 13.39
C PHE A 109 -6.42 -20.63 12.11
N SER A 110 -6.23 -19.92 11.00
CA SER A 110 -6.95 -20.24 9.74
C SER A 110 -6.25 -19.69 8.49
N LEU A 111 -6.59 -20.23 7.32
CA LEU A 111 -6.21 -19.68 6.01
C LEU A 111 -6.65 -18.21 5.95
N GLN A 112 -5.69 -17.29 5.80
CA GLN A 112 -5.91 -15.89 6.08
C GLN A 112 -6.35 -15.14 4.83
N GLN A 113 -7.61 -14.70 4.85
CA GLN A 113 -8.12 -13.76 3.86
C GLN A 113 -7.43 -12.41 4.05
N GLY A 114 -7.00 -11.82 2.95
CA GLY A 114 -6.58 -10.43 2.88
C GLY A 114 -7.72 -9.54 2.40
N LYS A 115 -7.48 -8.23 2.43
CA LYS A 115 -8.37 -7.26 1.77
C LYS A 115 -7.56 -6.24 1.00
N VAL A 116 -8.08 -5.86 -0.15
CA VAL A 116 -7.65 -4.68 -0.91
C VAL A 116 -8.68 -3.58 -0.67
N TYR A 117 -8.23 -2.38 -0.30
CA TYR A 117 -9.09 -1.21 -0.17
C TYR A 117 -8.75 -0.19 -1.26
N ALA A 118 -9.78 0.51 -1.74
CA ALA A 118 -9.66 1.77 -2.44
C ALA A 118 -10.31 2.86 -1.60
N VAL A 119 -9.56 3.93 -1.33
CA VAL A 119 -9.97 5.05 -0.50
C VAL A 119 -9.87 6.33 -1.34
N ASN A 120 -10.94 7.11 -1.37
CA ASN A 120 -10.99 8.39 -2.06
C ASN A 120 -10.08 9.42 -1.38
N PRO A 121 -9.66 10.50 -2.07
CA PRO A 121 -8.84 11.57 -1.48
C PRO A 121 -9.43 12.24 -0.23
N ASP A 122 -10.76 12.16 -0.06
CA ASP A 122 -11.49 12.68 1.10
C ASP A 122 -11.54 11.71 2.29
N GLY A 123 -10.95 10.51 2.17
CA GLY A 123 -10.92 9.47 3.19
C GLY A 123 -12.12 8.53 3.19
N SER A 124 -13.10 8.74 2.29
CA SER A 124 -14.23 7.82 2.14
C SER A 124 -13.81 6.54 1.42
N ARG A 125 -14.39 5.39 1.81
CA ARG A 125 -14.15 4.12 1.11
C ARG A 125 -14.80 4.15 -0.26
N LYS A 126 -14.01 3.98 -1.32
CA LYS A 126 -14.49 3.77 -2.70
C LYS A 126 -14.99 2.35 -2.86
N TRP A 127 -14.18 1.35 -2.50
CA TRP A 127 -14.56 -0.06 -2.46
C TRP A 127 -13.60 -0.88 -1.58
N THR A 128 -13.99 -2.12 -1.28
CA THR A 128 -13.12 -3.14 -0.66
C THR A 128 -13.38 -4.48 -1.31
N GLN A 129 -12.31 -5.22 -1.57
CA GLN A 129 -12.35 -6.59 -2.09
C GLN A 129 -11.61 -7.54 -1.16
N THR A 130 -12.22 -8.69 -0.87
CA THR A 130 -11.60 -9.76 -0.09
C THR A 130 -10.84 -10.71 -1.01
N THR A 131 -9.63 -11.09 -0.61
CA THR A 131 -8.78 -12.06 -1.29
C THR A 131 -8.72 -13.35 -0.50
N ALA A 132 -8.48 -14.49 -1.17
CA ALA A 132 -8.42 -15.78 -0.49
C ALA A 132 -7.11 -15.98 0.30
N GLY A 133 -6.04 -15.26 -0.06
CA GLY A 133 -4.80 -15.14 0.71
C GLY A 133 -4.54 -13.70 1.17
N LYS A 134 -3.56 -13.54 2.07
CA LYS A 134 -3.07 -12.23 2.53
C LYS A 134 -2.58 -11.38 1.37
N VAL A 135 -2.71 -10.05 1.48
CA VAL A 135 -2.16 -9.10 0.50
C VAL A 135 -1.04 -8.32 1.16
N ASP A 136 0.15 -8.92 1.15
CA ASP A 136 1.38 -8.32 1.70
C ASP A 136 2.15 -7.52 0.63
N SER A 137 1.80 -7.72 -0.65
CA SER A 137 2.33 -6.95 -1.76
C SER A 137 1.81 -5.51 -1.76
N SER A 138 2.63 -4.56 -2.23
CA SER A 138 2.15 -3.21 -2.52
C SER A 138 1.35 -3.25 -3.83
N PRO A 139 0.14 -2.68 -3.89
CA PRO A 139 -0.61 -2.60 -5.14
C PRO A 139 0.18 -1.84 -6.21
N ALA A 140 0.08 -2.27 -7.47
CA ALA A 140 0.58 -1.51 -8.61
C ALA A 140 -0.58 -1.04 -9.48
N ILE A 141 -0.42 0.14 -10.09
CA ILE A 141 -1.44 0.75 -10.94
C ILE A 141 -0.93 0.73 -12.38
N GLY A 142 -1.63 0.00 -13.25
CA GLY A 142 -1.35 -0.03 -14.67
C GLY A 142 -1.71 1.28 -15.37
N LYS A 143 -1.13 1.49 -16.55
CA LYS A 143 -1.48 2.63 -17.42
C LYS A 143 -2.92 2.53 -17.93
N ASP A 144 -3.45 1.32 -18.02
CA ASP A 144 -4.84 0.99 -18.31
C ASP A 144 -5.80 1.28 -17.14
N GLY A 145 -5.26 1.67 -15.98
CA GLY A 145 -6.01 1.95 -14.76
C GLY A 145 -6.41 0.69 -13.99
N LEU A 146 -5.89 -0.49 -14.33
CA LEU A 146 -6.08 -1.69 -13.51
C LEU A 146 -5.15 -1.69 -12.30
N ILE A 147 -5.65 -2.28 -11.22
CA ILE A 147 -4.91 -2.46 -9.98
C ILE A 147 -4.42 -3.89 -9.90
N TYR A 148 -3.11 -4.08 -9.81
CA TYR A 148 -2.50 -5.39 -9.68
C TYR A 148 -2.07 -5.66 -8.25
N ILE A 149 -2.42 -6.84 -7.76
CA ILE A 149 -2.02 -7.33 -6.44
C ILE A 149 -1.52 -8.76 -6.52
N GLY A 150 -0.54 -9.08 -5.69
CA GLY A 150 -0.14 -10.46 -5.37
C GLY A 150 -0.63 -10.86 -3.99
N SER A 151 -1.01 -12.12 -3.83
CA SER A 151 -1.46 -12.67 -2.56
C SER A 151 -0.79 -13.99 -2.16
N ASP A 152 -0.85 -14.31 -0.86
CA ASP A 152 -0.27 -15.51 -0.25
C ASP A 152 -0.87 -16.82 -0.77
N ASP A 153 -2.07 -16.76 -1.37
CA ASP A 153 -2.70 -17.91 -2.04
C ASP A 153 -2.06 -18.25 -3.39
N GLY A 154 -0.98 -17.55 -3.75
CA GLY A 154 -0.24 -17.75 -4.98
C GLY A 154 -0.91 -17.15 -6.20
N LYS A 155 -1.84 -16.21 -6.02
CA LYS A 155 -2.50 -15.53 -7.13
C LYS A 155 -1.90 -14.15 -7.39
N ILE A 156 -1.88 -13.80 -8.68
CA ILE A 156 -1.78 -12.42 -9.17
C ILE A 156 -3.17 -12.04 -9.67
N GLN A 157 -3.72 -10.93 -9.22
CA GLN A 157 -5.05 -10.48 -9.63
C GLN A 157 -4.98 -9.07 -10.21
N ALA A 158 -5.71 -8.84 -11.30
CA ALA A 158 -6.00 -7.51 -11.81
C ALA A 158 -7.43 -7.13 -11.46
N ILE A 159 -7.60 -5.92 -10.93
CA ILE A 159 -8.84 -5.42 -10.36
C ILE A 159 -9.20 -4.11 -11.06
N ASN A 160 -10.48 -3.93 -11.39
CA ASN A 160 -10.98 -2.68 -11.95
C ASN A 160 -10.95 -1.58 -10.88
N SER A 161 -10.24 -0.48 -11.17
CA SER A 161 -10.07 0.65 -10.25
C SER A 161 -11.38 1.35 -9.86
N ALA A 162 -12.40 1.28 -10.71
CA ALA A 162 -13.67 1.95 -10.51
C ALA A 162 -14.52 1.33 -9.39
N ASP A 163 -14.62 0.01 -9.34
CA ASP A 163 -15.58 -0.72 -8.51
C ASP A 163 -14.98 -1.88 -7.70
N GLY A 164 -13.71 -2.21 -7.91
CA GLY A 164 -13.06 -3.32 -7.22
C GLY A 164 -13.44 -4.69 -7.77
N SER A 165 -14.06 -4.77 -8.95
CA SER A 165 -14.38 -6.06 -9.57
C SER A 165 -13.12 -6.73 -10.15
N PRO A 166 -12.94 -8.05 -10.01
CA PRO A 166 -11.81 -8.74 -10.62
C PRO A 166 -11.93 -8.72 -12.15
N LYS A 167 -10.85 -8.32 -12.82
CA LYS A 167 -10.72 -8.38 -14.28
C LYS A 167 -10.21 -9.75 -14.73
N TRP A 168 -9.13 -10.21 -14.10
CA TRP A 168 -8.55 -11.52 -14.32
C TRP A 168 -7.71 -11.96 -13.12
N GLU A 169 -7.41 -13.25 -13.05
CA GLU A 169 -6.47 -13.82 -12.09
C GLU A 169 -5.52 -14.81 -12.77
N TYR A 170 -4.30 -14.90 -12.26
CA TYR A 170 -3.28 -15.83 -12.70
C TYR A 170 -2.71 -16.59 -11.50
N ALA A 171 -2.71 -17.91 -11.56
CA ALA A 171 -2.17 -18.77 -10.51
C ALA A 171 -0.67 -19.04 -10.74
N THR A 172 0.12 -18.76 -9.72
CA THR A 172 1.55 -19.11 -9.66
C THR A 172 1.76 -20.39 -8.85
N GLY A 173 3.01 -20.88 -8.78
CA GLY A 173 3.33 -22.09 -8.02
C GLY A 173 3.44 -21.89 -6.50
N GLY A 174 3.37 -20.64 -6.00
CA GLY A 174 3.62 -20.31 -4.60
C GLY A 174 3.26 -18.86 -4.25
N PRO A 175 3.32 -18.46 -2.97
CA PRO A 175 2.91 -17.13 -2.50
C PRO A 175 3.51 -15.95 -3.30
N VAL A 176 2.70 -14.92 -3.54
CA VAL A 176 3.11 -13.71 -4.26
C VAL A 176 3.08 -12.51 -3.32
N THR A 177 4.17 -12.28 -2.59
CA THR A 177 4.23 -11.24 -1.54
C THR A 177 5.10 -10.04 -1.91
N ASN A 178 5.78 -10.11 -3.05
CA ASN A 178 6.67 -9.04 -3.51
C ASN A 178 5.88 -7.93 -4.20
N SER A 179 6.38 -6.69 -4.11
CA SER A 179 5.82 -5.58 -4.89
C SER A 179 6.15 -5.78 -6.37
N SER A 180 5.19 -5.48 -7.24
CA SER A 180 5.37 -5.58 -8.68
C SER A 180 6.01 -4.33 -9.29
N ALA A 181 6.58 -4.49 -10.48
CA ALA A 181 7.02 -3.41 -11.35
C ALA A 181 6.25 -3.45 -12.67
N ILE A 182 5.98 -2.29 -13.27
CA ILE A 182 5.28 -2.18 -14.55
C ILE A 182 6.19 -1.38 -15.50
N ASP A 183 6.42 -1.89 -16.70
CA ASP A 183 7.23 -1.21 -17.71
C ASP A 183 6.41 -0.19 -18.55
N GLU A 184 7.07 0.45 -19.50
CA GLU A 184 6.41 1.44 -20.36
C GLU A 184 5.37 0.83 -21.31
N GLN A 185 5.48 -0.46 -21.60
CA GLN A 185 4.60 -1.21 -22.49
C GLN A 185 3.40 -1.79 -21.75
N GLY A 186 3.35 -1.68 -20.42
CA GLY A 186 2.28 -2.20 -19.58
C GLY A 186 2.51 -3.61 -19.05
N ASN A 187 3.69 -4.21 -19.27
CA ASN A 187 3.99 -5.53 -18.75
C ASN A 187 4.22 -5.47 -17.23
N LEU A 188 3.52 -6.34 -16.51
CA LEU A 188 3.64 -6.52 -15.07
C LEU A 188 4.71 -7.57 -14.76
N TYR A 189 5.69 -7.20 -13.94
CA TYR A 189 6.73 -8.09 -13.43
C TYR A 189 6.55 -8.33 -11.94
N ILE A 190 6.45 -9.60 -11.52
CA ILE A 190 6.23 -9.95 -10.12
C ILE A 190 6.88 -11.28 -9.75
N GLY A 191 7.59 -11.31 -8.63
CA GLY A 191 8.27 -12.51 -8.13
C GLY A 191 7.37 -13.33 -7.20
N SER A 192 7.41 -14.65 -7.35
CA SER A 192 6.72 -15.62 -6.49
C SER A 192 7.70 -16.44 -5.65
N TYR A 193 7.22 -16.94 -4.52
CA TYR A 193 7.94 -17.86 -3.64
C TYR A 193 8.17 -19.25 -4.25
N ASP A 194 7.61 -19.52 -5.43
CA ASP A 194 7.97 -20.70 -6.23
C ASP A 194 9.34 -20.59 -6.93
N GLY A 195 10.05 -19.49 -6.70
CA GLY A 195 11.37 -19.22 -7.26
C GLY A 195 11.34 -18.64 -8.66
N LYS A 196 10.18 -18.21 -9.18
CA LYS A 196 10.04 -17.64 -10.51
C LYS A 196 9.73 -16.14 -10.48
N LEU A 197 10.18 -15.46 -11.53
CA LEU A 197 9.72 -14.13 -11.92
C LEU A 197 8.68 -14.31 -13.03
N TYR A 198 7.49 -13.76 -12.83
CA TYR A 198 6.41 -13.75 -13.80
C TYR A 198 6.40 -12.41 -14.55
N CYS A 199 6.12 -12.48 -15.85
CA CYS A 199 5.87 -11.33 -16.72
C CYS A 199 4.48 -11.52 -17.34
N LEU A 200 3.54 -10.65 -17.01
CA LEU A 200 2.17 -10.67 -17.55
C LEU A 200 2.00 -9.40 -18.40
N GLY A 201 2.02 -9.58 -19.72
CA GLY A 201 1.69 -8.52 -20.66
C GLY A 201 0.18 -8.39 -20.84
N GLU A 202 -0.23 -7.27 -21.43
CA GLU A 202 -1.57 -7.13 -22.02
C GLU A 202 -1.83 -8.16 -23.13
#